data_AF-A0A0B3AHH6-F1
#
_entry.id   AF-A0A0B3AHH6-F1
#
_cell.length_a   1.000
_cell.length_b   1.000
_cell.length_c   1.000
_cell.angle_alpha   90.00
_cell.angle_beta   90.00
_cell.angle_gamma   90.00
#
_symmetry.space_group_name_H-M   'P 1'
#
loop_
_entity.id
_entity.type
_entity.pdbx_description
1 polymer ?
#
loop_
_entity_poly.entity_id
_entity_poly.type
_entity_poly.pdbx_seq_one_letter_code
_entity_poly.pdbx_strand_id
1 'polypeptide(L)'
;MKKLYVALIVILTVILIGIFVYWINVPKINYSCNVDFDCVIIDKHNCCGYYPVCANKNSQPNPDFVTFTCGLSGTTSVCGYPSIDRCICLENKCFGNSD
;
A
#
# COMPACT_ATOMS: atom_id res chain seq x y z
N MET A 1 20.34 38.69 14.17
CA MET A 1 20.39 37.36 14.82
C MET A 1 19.00 36.74 15.05
N LYS A 2 18.07 37.37 15.78
CA LYS A 2 16.70 36.83 15.99
C LYS A 2 15.93 36.44 14.71
N LYS A 3 15.98 37.27 13.65
CA LYS A 3 15.29 36.98 12.37
C LYS A 3 15.84 35.73 11.66
N LEU A 4 17.16 35.53 11.70
CA LEU A 4 17.81 34.36 11.12
C LEU A 4 17.47 33.07 11.91
N TYR A 5 17.45 33.17 13.24
CA TYR A 5 17.08 32.06 14.12
C TYR A 5 15.61 31.63 13.94
N VAL A 6 14.68 32.59 13.82
CA VAL A 6 13.27 32.31 13.54
C VAL A 6 13.10 31.66 12.16
N ALA A 7 13.81 32.14 11.13
CA ALA A 7 13.77 31.53 9.80
C ALA A 7 14.27 30.07 9.81
N LEU A 8 15.35 29.79 10.53
CA LEU A 8 15.88 28.43 10.68
C LEU A 8 14.92 27.49 11.40
N ILE A 9 14.24 27.94 12.46
CA ILE A 9 13.22 27.14 13.15
C ILE A 9 12.08 26.80 12.20
N VAL A 10 11.57 27.78 11.45
CA VAL A 10 10.47 27.54 10.50
C VAL A 10 10.88 26.50 9.46
N ILE A 11 12.08 26.63 8.87
CA ILE A 11 12.59 25.67 7.88
C ILE A 11 12.72 24.26 8.50
N LEU A 12 13.31 24.15 9.69
CA LEU A 12 13.43 22.88 10.41
C LEU A 12 12.07 22.24 10.69
N THR A 13 11.09 23.02 11.14
CA THR A 13 9.74 22.50 11.41
C THR A 13 9.04 22.01 10.14
N VAL A 14 9.15 22.72 9.02
CA VAL A 14 8.58 22.29 7.73
C VAL A 14 9.24 21.00 7.24
N ILE A 15 10.56 20.88 7.38
CA ILE A 15 11.29 19.65 7.03
C ILE A 15 10.84 18.48 7.90
N LEU A 16 10.77 18.67 9.23
CA LEU A 16 10.32 17.63 10.16
C LEU A 16 8.88 17.20 9.90
N ILE A 17 7.99 18.13 9.59
CA ILE A 17 6.60 17.84 9.21
C ILE A 17 6.56 17.07 7.88
N GLY A 18 7.33 17.49 6.88
CA GLY A 18 7.39 16.80 5.58
C GLY A 18 7.89 15.36 5.72
N ILE A 19 8.93 15.15 6.52
CA ILE A 19 9.44 13.82 6.88
C ILE A 19 8.32 13.03 7.56
N PHE A 20 7.69 13.58 8.60
CA PHE A 20 6.61 12.90 9.33
C PHE A 20 5.43 12.49 8.44
N VAL A 21 4.98 13.37 7.53
CA VAL A 21 3.90 13.07 6.58
C VAL A 21 4.30 11.98 5.58
N TYR A 22 5.57 11.96 5.16
CA TYR A 22 6.11 10.91 4.30
C TYR A 22 6.08 9.54 4.99
N TRP A 23 6.45 9.47 6.28
CA TRP A 23 6.44 8.23 7.05
C TRP A 23 5.05 7.68 7.35
N ILE A 24 4.00 8.52 7.35
CA ILE A 24 2.63 8.11 7.70
C ILE A 24 1.81 7.67 6.48
N ASN A 25 2.24 7.99 5.26
CA ASN A 25 1.54 7.57 4.05
C ASN A 25 1.77 6.08 3.77
N VAL A 26 1.01 5.22 4.45
CA VAL A 26 0.88 3.81 4.10
C VAL A 26 -0.04 3.70 2.88
N PRO A 27 0.47 3.22 1.72
CA PRO A 27 -0.37 3.07 0.54
C PRO A 27 -1.50 2.08 0.82
N LYS A 28 -2.74 2.53 0.63
CA LYS A 28 -3.91 1.65 0.67
C LYS A 28 -4.09 1.00 -0.69
N ILE A 29 -4.44 -0.28 -0.69
CA ILE A 29 -4.78 -0.98 -1.93
C ILE A 29 -6.03 -0.34 -2.52
N ASN A 30 -5.92 0.12 -3.77
CA ASN A 30 -7.02 0.69 -4.51
C ASN A 30 -7.79 -0.41 -5.23
N TYR A 31 -9.06 -0.60 -4.90
CA TYR A 31 -9.93 -1.58 -5.56
C TYR A 31 -10.90 -0.96 -6.56
N SER A 32 -10.90 0.37 -6.75
CA SER A 32 -11.85 1.03 -7.64
C SER A 32 -11.55 0.73 -9.11
N CYS A 33 -12.59 0.63 -9.95
CA CYS A 33 -12.45 0.41 -11.38
C CYS A 33 -13.63 0.98 -12.17
N ASN A 34 -13.41 1.21 -13.46
CA ASN A 34 -14.47 1.51 -14.42
C ASN A 34 -14.72 0.35 -15.37
N VAL A 35 -13.68 -0.40 -15.72
CA VAL A 35 -13.73 -1.56 -16.63
C VAL A 35 -12.82 -2.68 -16.12
N ASP A 36 -13.03 -3.91 -16.60
CA ASP A 36 -12.21 -5.08 -16.24
C ASP A 36 -10.71 -4.83 -16.46
N PHE A 37 -10.34 -4.09 -17.51
CA PHE A 37 -8.94 -3.75 -17.82
C PHE A 37 -8.26 -2.84 -16.78
N ASP A 38 -9.02 -2.22 -15.89
CA ASP A 38 -8.45 -1.49 -14.76
C ASP A 38 -7.96 -2.44 -13.66
N CYS A 39 -8.44 -3.68 -13.63
CA CYS A 39 -8.18 -4.65 -12.58
C CYS A 39 -7.11 -5.65 -13.00
N VAL A 40 -6.08 -5.80 -12.17
CA VAL A 40 -4.98 -6.75 -12.37
C VAL A 40 -4.64 -7.47 -11.07
N ILE A 41 -4.03 -8.65 -11.17
CA ILE A 41 -3.50 -9.37 -10.03
C ILE A 41 -2.24 -8.65 -9.56
N ILE A 42 -2.21 -8.22 -8.31
CA ILE A 42 -1.04 -7.62 -7.66
C ILE A 42 -0.75 -8.32 -6.35
N ASP A 43 0.51 -8.31 -5.92
CA ASP A 43 0.89 -8.70 -4.57
C ASP A 43 0.59 -7.54 -3.61
N LYS A 44 -0.42 -7.68 -2.74
CA LYS A 44 -0.62 -6.69 -1.67
C LYS A 44 0.26 -6.94 -0.44
N HIS A 45 0.93 -8.08 -0.40
CA HIS A 45 1.69 -8.63 0.71
C HIS A 45 0.88 -8.79 2.01
N ASN A 46 1.26 -9.74 2.83
CA ASN A 46 0.83 -9.80 4.23
C ASN A 46 1.92 -10.50 5.06
N CYS A 47 1.63 -10.77 6.33
CA CYS A 47 2.55 -11.47 7.23
C CYS A 47 2.85 -12.93 6.87
N CYS A 48 2.21 -13.46 5.82
CA CYS A 48 2.53 -14.75 5.23
C CYS A 48 3.31 -14.62 3.90
N GLY A 49 3.72 -13.41 3.51
CA GLY A 49 4.46 -13.15 2.27
C GLY A 49 3.53 -12.75 1.11
N TYR A 50 3.82 -13.31 -0.08
CA TYR A 50 3.08 -13.06 -1.31
C TYR A 50 1.59 -13.29 -1.11
N TYR A 51 0.76 -12.27 -1.36
CA TYR A 51 -0.67 -12.35 -1.23
C TYR A 51 -1.36 -11.73 -2.45
N PRO A 52 -1.70 -12.56 -3.46
CA PRO A 52 -2.28 -12.08 -4.71
C PRO A 52 -3.71 -11.59 -4.50
N VAL A 53 -4.04 -10.44 -5.07
CA VAL A 53 -5.41 -9.90 -5.12
C VAL A 53 -5.68 -9.22 -6.45
N CYS A 54 -6.95 -9.18 -6.86
CA CYS A 54 -7.39 -8.25 -7.91
C CYS A 54 -7.57 -6.86 -7.34
N ALA A 55 -6.88 -5.89 -7.93
CA ALA A 55 -6.96 -4.49 -7.55
C ALA A 55 -6.72 -3.60 -8.77
N ASN A 56 -6.95 -2.30 -8.63
CA ASN A 56 -6.66 -1.35 -9.69
C ASN A 56 -5.17 -1.41 -10.06
N LYS A 57 -4.84 -1.41 -11.34
CA LYS A 57 -3.45 -1.43 -11.85
C LYS A 57 -2.58 -0.26 -11.37
N ASN A 58 -3.20 0.84 -10.95
CA ASN A 58 -2.50 1.99 -10.40
C ASN A 58 -2.32 1.89 -8.88
N SER A 59 -2.78 0.82 -8.25
CA SER A 59 -2.52 0.55 -6.84
C SER A 59 -1.01 0.35 -6.63
N GLN A 60 -0.48 0.91 -5.55
CA GLN A 60 0.95 0.84 -5.21
C GLN A 60 1.12 0.09 -3.88
N PRO A 61 1.16 -1.25 -3.87
CA PRO A 61 1.49 -2.01 -2.67
C PRO A 61 2.84 -1.60 -2.08
N ASN A 62 3.01 -1.80 -0.77
CA ASN A 62 4.30 -1.62 -0.10
C ASN A 62 4.70 -2.90 0.66
N PRO A 63 5.21 -3.93 -0.06
CA PRO A 63 5.59 -5.21 0.53
C PRO A 63 6.67 -5.08 1.60
N ASP A 64 7.61 -4.15 1.43
CA ASP A 64 8.71 -3.91 2.38
C ASP A 64 8.18 -3.38 3.71
N PHE A 65 7.24 -2.44 3.67
CA PHE A 65 6.58 -1.94 4.88
C PHE A 65 5.81 -3.05 5.60
N VAL A 66 5.07 -3.88 4.85
CA VAL A 66 4.36 -5.03 5.43
C VAL A 66 5.36 -5.99 6.08
N THR A 67 6.43 -6.36 5.39
CA THR A 67 7.50 -7.23 5.91
C THR A 67 8.09 -6.67 7.21
N PHE A 68 8.42 -5.39 7.22
CA PHE A 68 8.94 -4.71 8.39
C PHE A 68 7.96 -4.77 9.57
N THR A 69 6.68 -4.44 9.34
CA THR A 69 5.66 -4.47 10.40
C THR A 69 5.41 -5.87 10.94
N CYS A 70 5.39 -6.90 10.09
CA CYS A 70 5.23 -8.30 10.49
C CYS A 70 6.43 -8.81 11.30
N GLY A 71 7.64 -8.35 10.97
CA GLY A 71 8.85 -8.60 11.76
C GLY A 71 8.77 -7.99 13.16
N LEU A 72 8.21 -6.78 13.29
CA LEU A 72 8.01 -6.13 14.60
C LEU A 72 6.95 -6.84 15.46
N SER A 73 5.86 -7.31 14.85
CA SER A 73 4.79 -8.00 15.58
C SER A 73 5.09 -9.47 15.87
N GLY A 74 6.17 -10.03 15.32
CA GLY A 74 6.48 -11.46 15.44
C GLY A 74 5.46 -12.36 14.75
N THR A 75 4.56 -11.81 13.95
CA THR A 75 3.55 -12.58 13.22
C THR A 75 4.12 -12.94 11.87
N THR A 76 4.63 -14.16 11.74
CA THR A 76 4.99 -14.75 10.45
C THR A 76 4.41 -16.16 10.38
N SER A 77 3.86 -16.54 9.23
CA SER A 77 3.31 -17.89 9.01
C SER A 77 3.37 -18.25 7.53
N VAL A 78 2.93 -19.46 7.19
CA VAL A 78 2.76 -19.92 5.81
C VAL A 78 1.27 -20.00 5.53
N CYS A 79 0.82 -19.27 4.51
CA CYS A 79 -0.57 -19.26 4.08
C CYS A 79 -0.71 -19.91 2.70
N GLY A 80 -1.80 -20.65 2.49
CA GLY A 80 -2.23 -21.07 1.15
C GLY A 80 -3.22 -20.06 0.58
N TYR A 81 -3.02 -19.64 -0.67
CA TYR A 81 -3.93 -18.72 -1.35
C TYR A 81 -4.56 -19.41 -2.57
N PRO A 82 -5.85 -19.18 -2.83
CA PRO A 82 -6.47 -19.65 -4.06
C PRO A 82 -5.81 -18.98 -5.28
N SER A 83 -5.76 -19.71 -6.39
CA SER A 83 -5.43 -19.11 -7.67
C SER A 83 -6.54 -18.14 -8.09
N ILE A 84 -6.12 -17.03 -8.70
CA ILE A 84 -7.02 -16.06 -9.31
C ILE A 84 -6.80 -16.20 -10.82
N ASP A 85 -7.82 -16.61 -11.55
CA ASP A 85 -7.69 -16.85 -12.99
C ASP A 85 -7.93 -15.57 -13.78
N ARG A 86 -8.83 -14.72 -13.28
CA ARG A 86 -9.16 -13.42 -13.89
C ARG A 86 -9.60 -12.39 -12.87
N CYS A 87 -9.38 -11.12 -13.23
CA CYS A 87 -9.93 -9.98 -12.50
C CYS A 87 -11.09 -9.37 -13.28
N ILE A 88 -12.15 -9.01 -12.56
CA ILE A 88 -13.35 -8.38 -13.12
C ILE A 88 -13.69 -7.10 -12.35
N CYS A 89 -14.29 -6.14 -13.03
CA CYS A 89 -14.84 -4.93 -12.46
C CYS A 89 -16.35 -5.08 -12.27
N LEU A 90 -16.79 -5.23 -11.02
CA LEU A 90 -18.20 -5.33 -10.67
C LEU A 90 -18.53 -4.21 -9.67
N GLU A 91 -19.61 -3.47 -9.90
CA GLU A 91 -20.03 -2.37 -9.00
C GLU A 91 -18.89 -1.39 -8.66
N ASN A 92 -18.12 -1.00 -9.70
CA ASN A 92 -16.94 -0.12 -9.58
C ASN A 92 -15.84 -0.63 -8.64
N LYS A 93 -15.78 -1.95 -8.42
CA LYS A 93 -14.78 -2.61 -7.59
C LYS A 93 -14.17 -3.83 -8.26
N CYS A 94 -12.86 -4.01 -8.11
CA CYS A 94 -12.13 -5.17 -8.60
C CYS A 94 -12.40 -6.39 -7.74
N PHE A 95 -12.72 -7.51 -8.38
CA PHE A 95 -12.89 -8.82 -7.77
C PHE A 95 -12.05 -9.87 -8.51
N GLY A 96 -11.55 -10.85 -7.75
CA GLY A 96 -10.94 -12.05 -8.32
C GLY A 96 -12.01 -13.10 -8.58
N ASN A 97 -11.97 -13.71 -9.75
CA ASN A 97 -12.80 -14.85 -10.09
C ASN A 97 -11.91 -16.08 -10.37
N SER A 98 -12.38 -17.23 -9.94
CA SER A 98 -11.69 -18.53 -9.98
C SER A 98 -12.62 -19.56 -10.64
N ASP A 99 -13.16 -19.21 -11.81
CA ASP A 99 -14.15 -20.00 -12.57
C ASP A 99 -13.62 -21.40 -12.91
#